data_AF-A0A3B0XW70-F1
#
_entry.id   AF-A0A3B0XW70-F1
#
_cell.length_a   1.000
_cell.length_b   1.000
_cell.length_c   1.000
_cell.angle_alpha   90.00
_cell.angle_beta   90.00
_cell.angle_gamma   90.00
#
_symmetry.space_group_name_H-M   'P 1'
#
loop_
_entity.id
_entity.type
_entity.pdbx_description
1 polymer ?
#
loop_
_entity_poly.entity_id
_entity_poly.type
_entity_poly.pdbx_seq_one_letter_code
_entity_poly.pdbx_strand_id
1 'polypeptide(L)'
;MVAVSNSFKKYWNDNTLTLYYKSKSDFSLDENGSKKYNKKTTAKDNYVTDLQSDLKTLGYLTGKADGYYGSGTSRAIIRFQRHAKRLYRMKKDGTTNDVKTVSYTGAETGACDKNTATEIRNWITKSWGLPLGRFKLVKVGGARLRSDAAHKWAAAITSIKAKGGVVITNNYGDSLRPTGFRKLTGGNSLYSFHYTGRAVDLNQDLAGGTKQRYYVVKETSGTVYWRIYCKTAKQDGTQGIKITKKKKIKYYSFWKKKEFDMPDAYYIDITAILQQFDFIRIKAHSNWKTNYKATEWWHYHFKKNIQPTFLDEMELIGISEATLRAKGWNTIAQLDHKPG
;
A
#
# COMPACT_ATOMS: atom_id res chain seq x y z
N MET A 1 38.30 -19.32 36.28
CA MET A 1 36.83 -19.25 36.35
C MET A 1 36.29 -18.83 35.01
N VAL A 2 35.59 -19.72 34.31
CA VAL A 2 34.91 -19.38 33.06
C VAL A 2 33.73 -18.48 33.42
N ALA A 3 33.69 -17.27 32.87
CA ALA A 3 32.53 -16.39 33.00
C ALA A 3 31.32 -17.12 32.40
N VAL A 4 30.42 -17.60 33.26
CA VAL A 4 29.12 -18.12 32.85
C VAL A 4 28.42 -16.98 32.12
N SER A 5 28.32 -17.09 30.80
CA SER A 5 27.82 -16.04 29.95
C SER A 5 26.41 -15.62 30.40
N ASN A 6 26.15 -14.32 30.41
CA ASN A 6 24.90 -13.65 30.76
C ASN A 6 23.71 -14.02 29.81
N SER A 7 23.79 -15.14 29.09
CA SER A 7 22.84 -15.59 28.07
C SER A 7 21.47 -15.96 28.62
N PHE A 8 21.36 -16.30 29.91
CA PHE A 8 20.08 -16.71 30.52
C PHE A 8 19.16 -15.53 30.91
N LYS A 9 19.63 -14.27 30.81
CA LYS A 9 18.87 -13.07 31.22
C LYS A 9 18.24 -12.30 30.06
N LYS A 10 18.11 -12.91 28.89
CA LYS A 10 17.55 -12.23 27.71
C LYS A 10 16.09 -12.61 27.51
N TYR A 11 15.25 -11.60 27.24
CA TYR A 11 13.80 -11.79 27.13
C TYR A 11 13.41 -12.88 26.11
N TRP A 12 14.15 -13.01 25.01
CA TRP A 12 13.89 -14.01 23.98
C TRP A 12 14.20 -15.45 24.42
N ASN A 13 14.92 -15.66 25.52
CA ASN A 13 15.21 -16.99 26.07
C ASN A 13 14.15 -17.47 27.08
N ASP A 14 13.26 -16.59 27.56
CA ASP A 14 12.22 -16.94 28.52
C ASP A 14 11.01 -17.60 27.83
N ASN A 15 10.78 -18.89 28.07
CA ASN A 15 9.65 -19.63 27.49
C ASN A 15 8.28 -19.22 28.06
N THR A 16 8.26 -18.51 29.19
CA THR A 16 7.06 -17.97 29.84
C THR A 16 6.84 -16.48 29.54
N LEU A 17 7.61 -15.91 28.61
CA LEU A 17 7.58 -14.48 28.32
C LEU A 17 6.18 -14.01 27.91
N THR A 18 5.68 -12.99 28.61
CA THR A 18 4.56 -12.16 28.18
C THR A 18 4.78 -10.73 28.67
N LEU A 19 5.14 -9.82 27.75
CA LEU A 19 5.25 -8.38 28.03
C LEU A 19 4.12 -7.62 27.34
N TYR A 20 3.48 -6.67 28.02
CA TYR A 20 2.25 -6.07 27.50
C TYR A 20 1.94 -4.68 28.07
N TYR A 21 0.95 -4.04 27.45
CA TYR A 21 0.26 -2.84 27.95
C TYR A 21 -1.23 -3.03 27.74
N LYS A 22 -2.01 -3.12 28.82
CA LYS A 22 -3.48 -3.11 28.76
C LYS A 22 -4.04 -1.75 29.16
N SER A 23 -3.44 -1.11 30.15
CA SER A 23 -3.86 0.22 30.63
C SER A 23 -2.70 0.94 31.34
N LYS A 24 -2.95 2.17 31.81
CA LYS A 24 -1.99 2.91 32.65
C LYS A 24 -1.76 2.28 34.04
N SER A 25 -2.59 1.31 34.44
CA SER A 25 -2.47 0.57 35.70
C SER A 25 -2.05 -0.90 35.52
N ASP A 26 -2.21 -1.47 34.32
CA ASP A 26 -1.84 -2.87 34.01
C ASP A 26 -0.90 -2.93 32.79
N PHE A 27 0.39 -3.03 33.06
CA PHE A 27 1.47 -3.01 32.08
C PHE A 27 2.75 -3.67 32.62
N SER A 28 3.63 -4.06 31.72
CA SER A 28 4.96 -4.58 32.05
C SER A 28 5.95 -3.46 32.35
N LEU A 29 6.63 -3.57 33.49
CA LEU A 29 7.65 -2.63 33.97
C LEU A 29 8.86 -3.42 34.46
N ASP A 30 10.02 -3.18 33.87
CA ASP A 30 11.27 -3.84 34.28
C ASP A 30 12.00 -3.03 35.38
N GLU A 31 13.17 -3.49 35.84
CA GLU A 31 13.92 -2.82 36.91
C GLU A 31 14.34 -1.38 36.60
N ASN A 32 14.69 -1.07 35.34
CA ASN A 32 15.07 0.27 34.93
C ASN A 32 13.86 1.20 34.95
N GLY A 33 12.73 0.70 34.44
CA GLY A 33 11.47 1.43 34.51
C GLY A 33 11.01 1.62 35.95
N SER A 34 11.13 0.60 36.79
CA SER A 34 10.77 0.68 38.21
C SER A 34 11.49 1.82 38.92
N LYS A 35 12.83 1.89 38.77
CA LYS A 35 13.66 2.95 39.35
C LYS A 35 13.26 4.33 38.82
N LYS A 36 13.04 4.45 37.51
CA LYS A 36 12.73 5.73 36.87
C LYS A 36 11.34 6.27 37.22
N TYR A 37 10.34 5.39 37.30
CA TYR A 37 8.94 5.76 37.49
C TYR A 37 8.45 5.60 38.93
N ASN A 38 9.32 5.16 39.84
CA ASN A 38 9.00 4.86 41.24
C ASN A 38 7.77 3.95 41.39
N LYS A 39 7.76 2.84 40.66
CA LYS A 39 6.68 1.84 40.64
C LYS A 39 7.24 0.44 40.80
N LYS A 40 6.47 -0.48 41.36
CA LYS A 40 6.88 -1.88 41.52
C LYS A 40 7.12 -2.54 40.16
N THR A 41 8.24 -3.25 40.02
CA THR A 41 8.57 -4.09 38.88
C THR A 41 7.50 -5.18 38.65
N THR A 42 7.12 -5.40 37.39
CA THR A 42 6.19 -6.46 36.95
C THR A 42 6.77 -7.35 35.84
N ALA A 43 7.94 -6.99 35.29
CA ALA A 43 8.70 -7.78 34.31
C ALA A 43 10.06 -8.18 34.86
N LYS A 44 10.62 -9.31 34.41
CA LYS A 44 11.92 -9.81 34.87
C LYS A 44 13.08 -8.96 34.35
N ASP A 45 14.12 -8.82 35.16
CA ASP A 45 15.40 -8.18 34.83
C ASP A 45 15.23 -6.84 34.08
N ASN A 46 15.82 -6.73 32.89
CA ASN A 46 15.77 -5.57 31.99
C ASN A 46 15.00 -5.90 30.68
N TYR A 47 14.06 -6.85 30.74
CA TYR A 47 13.41 -7.41 29.54
C TYR A 47 12.72 -6.35 28.67
N VAL A 48 12.05 -5.39 29.29
CA VAL A 48 11.33 -4.34 28.55
C VAL A 48 12.33 -3.39 27.87
N THR A 49 13.41 -3.01 28.57
CA THR A 49 14.48 -2.17 28.05
C THR A 49 15.18 -2.83 26.86
N ASP A 50 15.48 -4.12 26.95
CA ASP A 50 16.11 -4.88 25.88
C ASP A 50 15.18 -5.00 24.66
N LEU A 51 13.91 -5.33 24.86
CA LEU A 51 12.91 -5.37 23.79
C LEU A 51 12.76 -4.02 23.09
N GLN A 52 12.66 -2.93 23.85
CA GLN A 52 12.59 -1.58 23.28
C GLN A 52 13.84 -1.26 22.46
N SER A 53 15.02 -1.66 22.91
CA SER A 53 16.28 -1.46 22.19
C SER A 53 16.31 -2.23 20.85
N ASP A 54 15.80 -3.46 20.84
CA ASP A 54 15.65 -4.24 19.61
C ASP A 54 14.61 -3.60 18.67
N LEU A 55 13.44 -3.18 19.16
CA LEU A 55 12.43 -2.49 18.34
C LEU A 55 12.95 -1.18 17.74
N LYS A 56 13.80 -0.44 18.47
CA LYS A 56 14.49 0.74 17.93
C LYS A 56 15.46 0.37 16.82
N THR A 57 16.25 -0.68 17.02
CA THR A 57 17.20 -1.20 16.03
C THR A 57 16.48 -1.62 14.74
N LEU A 58 15.30 -2.24 14.87
CA LEU A 58 14.46 -2.65 13.75
C LEU A 58 13.69 -1.48 13.09
N GLY A 59 13.68 -0.28 13.70
CA GLY A 59 12.99 0.91 13.19
C GLY A 59 11.51 1.04 13.56
N TYR A 60 11.01 0.22 14.49
CA TYR A 60 9.60 0.24 14.93
C TYR A 60 9.32 1.15 16.13
N LEU A 61 10.35 1.50 16.90
CA LEU A 61 10.23 2.37 18.07
C LEU A 61 11.16 3.58 17.93
N THR A 62 10.64 4.79 18.18
CA THR A 62 11.42 6.03 18.20
C THR A 62 11.67 6.57 19.61
N GLY A 63 10.88 6.12 20.59
CA GLY A 63 10.99 6.52 21.99
C GLY A 63 12.27 6.04 22.69
N LYS A 64 12.43 6.41 23.96
CA LYS A 64 13.53 5.91 24.80
C LYS A 64 13.26 4.44 25.19
N ALA A 65 14.33 3.65 25.29
CA ALA A 65 14.27 2.35 25.93
C ALA A 65 14.41 2.59 27.43
N ASP A 66 13.29 2.72 28.12
CA ASP A 66 13.22 3.17 29.51
C ASP A 66 12.61 2.14 30.45
N GLY A 67 12.34 0.93 29.97
CA GLY A 67 11.84 -0.17 30.78
C GLY A 67 10.34 -0.11 31.06
N TYR A 68 9.63 0.91 30.56
CA TYR A 68 8.17 1.04 30.66
C TYR A 68 7.49 0.57 29.37
N TYR A 69 6.75 -0.54 29.45
CA TYR A 69 5.98 -1.05 28.30
C TYR A 69 4.69 -0.24 28.16
N GLY A 70 4.79 0.92 27.54
CA GLY A 70 3.66 1.82 27.30
C GLY A 70 2.92 1.58 25.98
N SER A 71 1.96 2.47 25.69
CA SER A 71 1.23 2.48 24.41
C SER A 71 2.15 2.62 23.19
N GLY A 72 3.27 3.35 23.30
CA GLY A 72 4.28 3.45 22.26
C GLY A 72 4.97 2.11 21.96
N THR A 73 5.37 1.38 23.00
CA THR A 73 5.97 0.03 22.86
C THR A 73 4.95 -0.96 22.29
N SER A 74 3.71 -0.93 22.79
CA SER A 74 2.62 -1.78 22.27
C SER A 74 2.35 -1.52 20.79
N ARG A 75 2.25 -0.25 20.37
CA ARG A 75 2.12 0.12 18.96
C ARG A 75 3.29 -0.37 18.11
N ALA A 76 4.52 -0.24 18.60
CA ALA A 76 5.71 -0.74 17.90
C ALA A 76 5.64 -2.27 17.69
N ILE A 77 5.16 -3.02 18.69
CA ILE A 77 4.97 -4.47 18.59
C ILE A 77 3.86 -4.82 17.60
N ILE A 78 2.70 -4.16 17.64
CA ILE A 78 1.64 -4.36 16.63
C ILE A 78 2.22 -4.17 15.23
N ARG A 79 2.94 -3.08 15.00
CA ARG A 79 3.55 -2.77 13.70
C ARG A 79 4.59 -3.83 13.30
N PHE A 80 5.40 -4.30 14.23
CA PHE A 80 6.35 -5.39 13.98
C PHE A 80 5.63 -6.69 13.59
N GLN A 81 4.69 -7.17 14.43
CA GLN A 81 3.92 -8.40 14.20
C GLN A 81 3.22 -8.36 12.83
N ARG A 82 2.65 -7.21 12.50
CA ARG A 82 1.99 -6.91 11.23
C ARG A 82 2.93 -7.03 10.03
N HIS A 83 4.16 -6.53 10.13
CA HIS A 83 5.16 -6.67 9.08
C HIS A 83 5.77 -8.07 9.03
N ALA A 84 5.99 -8.71 10.17
CA ALA A 84 6.44 -10.10 10.30
C ALA A 84 5.61 -11.08 9.48
N LYS A 85 4.31 -10.80 9.33
CA LYS A 85 3.40 -11.56 8.46
C LYS A 85 3.55 -11.31 6.95
N ARG A 86 4.53 -10.53 6.51
CA ARG A 86 4.65 -10.07 5.11
C ARG A 86 6.03 -10.31 4.51
N LEU A 87 6.12 -10.09 3.21
CA LEU A 87 7.32 -10.36 2.42
C LEU A 87 8.42 -9.31 2.65
N TYR A 88 8.05 -8.04 2.79
CA TYR A 88 9.01 -6.94 2.63
C TYR A 88 9.88 -6.73 3.87
N ARG A 89 11.20 -6.74 3.67
CA ARG A 89 12.21 -6.39 4.68
C ARG A 89 13.29 -5.54 4.03
N MET A 90 13.93 -4.71 4.84
CA MET A 90 15.13 -3.97 4.44
C MET A 90 16.27 -4.34 5.39
N LYS A 91 17.49 -4.30 4.89
CA LYS A 91 18.69 -4.28 5.73
C LYS A 91 18.98 -2.85 6.19
N LYS A 92 19.76 -2.74 7.27
CA LYS A 92 20.21 -1.46 7.82
C LYS A 92 21.04 -0.62 6.82
N ASP A 93 21.74 -1.29 5.90
CA ASP A 93 22.50 -0.65 4.81
C ASP A 93 21.62 -0.09 3.68
N GLY A 94 20.28 -0.23 3.79
CA GLY A 94 19.34 0.25 2.78
C GLY A 94 19.12 -0.72 1.62
N THR A 95 19.68 -1.93 1.67
CA THR A 95 19.43 -2.97 0.65
C THR A 95 18.17 -3.77 0.96
N THR A 96 17.50 -4.23 -0.09
CA THR A 96 16.23 -4.97 0.01
C THR A 96 16.50 -6.41 0.43
N ASN A 97 15.68 -6.98 1.31
CA ASN A 97 15.83 -8.39 1.72
C ASN A 97 14.47 -9.10 1.89
N ASP A 98 13.62 -8.99 0.87
CA ASP A 98 12.30 -9.61 0.91
C ASP A 98 12.39 -11.12 1.11
N VAL A 99 11.52 -11.66 1.95
CA VAL A 99 11.38 -13.11 2.12
C VAL A 99 10.46 -13.68 1.03
N LYS A 100 10.78 -14.88 0.54
CA LYS A 100 9.91 -15.60 -0.41
C LYS A 100 8.68 -16.20 0.26
N THR A 101 8.86 -16.72 1.47
CA THR A 101 7.82 -17.34 2.30
C THR A 101 7.87 -16.74 3.68
N VAL A 102 6.70 -16.42 4.23
CA VAL A 102 6.55 -15.90 5.59
C VAL A 102 6.31 -17.07 6.54
N SER A 103 7.15 -17.19 7.57
CA SER A 103 7.02 -18.24 8.59
C SER A 103 6.30 -17.76 9.86
N TYR A 104 6.24 -16.44 10.11
CA TYR A 104 5.61 -15.91 11.31
C TYR A 104 4.09 -15.89 11.20
N THR A 105 3.41 -16.54 12.17
CA THR A 105 1.94 -16.67 12.22
C THR A 105 1.31 -16.03 13.47
N GLY A 106 2.10 -15.45 14.38
CA GLY A 106 1.62 -14.89 15.65
C GLY A 106 0.63 -13.73 15.48
N ALA A 107 -0.32 -13.55 16.39
CA ALA A 107 -1.37 -12.51 16.29
C ALA A 107 -0.82 -11.08 16.46
N GLU A 108 -1.51 -10.08 15.89
CA GLU A 108 -1.16 -8.64 16.02
C GLU A 108 -1.73 -8.06 17.32
N THR A 109 -1.25 -8.54 18.47
CA THR A 109 -1.84 -8.25 19.79
C THR A 109 -1.22 -7.03 20.48
N GLY A 110 -0.03 -6.60 20.06
CA GLY A 110 0.72 -5.58 20.79
C GLY A 110 1.36 -6.05 22.09
N ALA A 111 1.24 -7.34 22.43
CA ALA A 111 1.98 -8.01 23.48
C ALA A 111 3.17 -8.77 22.87
N CYS A 112 4.30 -8.77 23.57
CA CYS A 112 5.47 -9.56 23.21
C CYS A 112 5.43 -10.89 23.99
N ASP A 113 4.94 -11.92 23.33
CA ASP A 113 5.01 -13.31 23.77
C ASP A 113 6.29 -13.99 23.24
N LYS A 114 6.51 -15.26 23.62
CA LYS A 114 7.66 -16.05 23.16
C LYS A 114 7.79 -16.10 21.63
N ASN A 115 6.67 -16.24 20.91
CA ASN A 115 6.67 -16.31 19.45
C ASN A 115 7.13 -14.98 18.83
N THR A 116 6.61 -13.87 19.34
CA THR A 116 7.00 -12.52 18.92
C THR A 116 8.46 -12.24 19.26
N ALA A 117 8.91 -12.60 20.46
CA ALA A 117 10.30 -12.43 20.86
C ALA A 117 11.28 -13.22 19.99
N THR A 118 10.93 -14.47 19.66
CA THR A 118 11.71 -15.33 18.77
C THR A 118 11.82 -14.70 17.38
N GLU A 119 10.72 -14.18 16.84
CA GLU A 119 10.73 -13.53 15.53
C GLU A 119 11.50 -12.21 15.53
N ILE A 120 11.42 -11.41 16.59
CA ILE A 120 12.26 -10.20 16.74
C ILE A 120 13.74 -10.61 16.71
N ARG A 121 14.11 -11.66 17.45
CA ARG A 121 15.49 -12.16 17.47
C ARG A 121 15.95 -12.67 16.11
N ASN A 122 15.06 -13.31 15.34
CA ASN A 122 15.33 -13.72 13.96
C ASN A 122 15.65 -12.51 13.07
N TRP A 123 14.86 -11.44 13.17
CA TRP A 123 15.09 -10.22 12.40
C TRP A 123 16.40 -9.53 12.77
N ILE A 124 16.68 -9.39 14.07
CA ILE A 124 17.93 -8.81 14.56
C ILE A 124 19.13 -9.60 14.02
N THR A 125 19.08 -10.94 14.14
CA THR A 125 20.19 -11.81 13.71
C THR A 125 20.42 -11.74 12.19
N LYS A 126 19.35 -11.59 11.41
CA LYS A 126 19.42 -11.44 9.95
C LYS A 126 19.67 -10.00 9.49
N SER A 127 19.84 -9.07 10.43
CA SER A 127 19.99 -7.63 10.15
C SER A 127 18.84 -7.06 9.32
N TRP A 128 17.62 -7.55 9.55
CA TRP A 128 16.39 -7.05 8.94
C TRP A 128 15.84 -5.85 9.73
N GLY A 129 14.98 -5.07 9.08
CA GLY A 129 14.29 -3.94 9.68
C GLY A 129 13.06 -3.52 8.87
N LEU A 130 12.41 -2.47 9.35
CA LEU A 130 11.27 -1.81 8.73
C LEU A 130 11.55 -1.55 7.23
N PRO A 131 10.64 -1.89 6.30
CA PRO A 131 10.88 -1.76 4.86
C PRO A 131 10.75 -0.32 4.34
N LEU A 132 11.29 0.65 5.09
CA LEU A 132 11.27 2.08 4.75
C LEU A 132 12.06 2.33 3.46
N GLY A 133 11.40 2.88 2.44
CA GLY A 133 12.02 3.20 1.16
C GLY A 133 12.36 1.98 0.31
N ARG A 134 11.73 0.84 0.58
CA ARG A 134 11.89 -0.42 -0.16
C ARG A 134 11.69 -0.26 -1.67
N PHE A 135 10.76 0.59 -2.09
CA PHE A 135 10.54 0.92 -3.48
C PHE A 135 10.82 2.40 -3.74
N LYS A 136 11.49 2.68 -4.85
CA LYS A 136 11.72 4.06 -5.28
C LYS A 136 10.54 4.55 -6.10
N LEU A 137 10.20 5.83 -5.98
CA LEU A 137 9.30 6.49 -6.91
C LEU A 137 10.08 6.85 -8.18
N VAL A 138 9.68 6.31 -9.32
CA VAL A 138 10.33 6.49 -10.62
C VAL A 138 9.41 7.22 -11.60
N LYS A 139 10.00 7.99 -12.51
CA LYS A 139 9.25 8.73 -13.53
C LYS A 139 8.71 7.76 -14.59
N VAL A 140 7.46 7.96 -14.98
CA VAL A 140 6.75 7.20 -16.01
C VAL A 140 5.98 8.17 -16.88
N GLY A 141 6.56 8.60 -18.01
CA GLY A 141 5.99 9.69 -18.82
C GLY A 141 5.85 10.98 -18.00
N GLY A 142 4.62 11.53 -17.94
CA GLY A 142 4.30 12.70 -17.09
C GLY A 142 4.05 12.38 -15.61
N ALA A 143 4.12 11.11 -15.21
CA ALA A 143 3.75 10.62 -13.88
C ALA A 143 4.96 10.14 -13.04
N ARG A 144 4.70 9.81 -11.77
CA ARG A 144 5.61 9.01 -10.94
C ARG A 144 4.88 7.83 -10.33
N LEU A 145 5.50 6.65 -10.39
CA LEU A 145 4.98 5.43 -9.78
C LEU A 145 6.04 4.78 -8.90
N ARG A 146 5.60 3.97 -7.95
CA ARG A 146 6.44 3.03 -7.22
C ARG A 146 7.10 2.08 -8.22
N SER A 147 8.38 1.76 -8.03
CA SER A 147 9.21 1.11 -9.06
C SER A 147 8.66 -0.22 -9.59
N ASP A 148 8.01 -1.02 -8.75
CA ASP A 148 7.38 -2.28 -9.16
C ASP A 148 6.09 -2.06 -9.98
N ALA A 149 5.25 -1.11 -9.57
CA ALA A 149 4.08 -0.67 -10.33
C ALA A 149 4.50 -0.05 -11.67
N ALA A 150 5.55 0.77 -11.67
CA ALA A 150 6.13 1.39 -12.86
C ALA A 150 6.59 0.36 -13.89
N HIS A 151 7.29 -0.69 -13.44
CA HIS A 151 7.75 -1.77 -14.31
C HIS A 151 6.55 -2.49 -14.98
N LYS A 152 5.52 -2.83 -14.19
CA LYS A 152 4.30 -3.46 -14.70
C LYS A 152 3.52 -2.55 -15.64
N TRP A 153 3.47 -1.26 -15.33
CA TRP A 153 2.83 -0.26 -16.18
C TRP A 153 3.55 -0.12 -17.52
N ALA A 154 4.89 -0.02 -17.53
CA ALA A 154 5.67 0.05 -18.77
C ALA A 154 5.44 -1.17 -19.68
N ALA A 155 5.38 -2.36 -19.10
CA ALA A 155 5.05 -3.58 -19.83
C ALA A 155 3.62 -3.55 -20.40
N ALA A 156 2.64 -3.06 -19.62
CA ALA A 156 1.27 -2.91 -20.07
C ALA A 156 1.15 -1.92 -21.23
N ILE A 157 1.80 -0.75 -21.14
CA ILE A 157 1.83 0.24 -22.22
C ILE A 157 2.48 -0.34 -23.49
N THR A 158 3.56 -1.11 -23.34
CA THR A 158 4.22 -1.80 -24.46
C THR A 158 3.25 -2.76 -25.15
N SER A 159 2.54 -3.59 -24.38
CA SER A 159 1.52 -4.51 -24.90
C SER A 159 0.37 -3.79 -25.60
N ILE A 160 -0.11 -2.69 -25.02
CA ILE A 160 -1.18 -1.87 -25.61
C ILE A 160 -0.73 -1.28 -26.96
N LYS A 161 0.47 -0.68 -27.02
CA LYS A 161 1.02 -0.09 -28.25
C LYS A 161 1.24 -1.13 -29.34
N ALA A 162 1.79 -2.30 -28.99
CA ALA A 162 2.00 -3.39 -29.94
C ALA A 162 0.69 -3.87 -30.59
N LYS A 163 -0.43 -3.80 -29.86
CA LYS A 163 -1.77 -4.14 -30.37
C LYS A 163 -2.48 -2.97 -31.06
N GLY A 164 -1.79 -1.86 -31.33
CA GLY A 164 -2.35 -0.69 -32.00
C GLY A 164 -3.13 0.26 -31.09
N GLY A 165 -3.08 0.08 -29.79
CA GLY A 165 -3.74 0.96 -28.84
C GLY A 165 -3.03 2.30 -28.70
N VAL A 166 -3.82 3.35 -28.46
CA VAL A 166 -3.30 4.68 -28.12
C VAL A 166 -3.48 4.89 -26.63
N VAL A 167 -2.37 5.02 -25.91
CA VAL A 167 -2.34 5.51 -24.53
C VAL A 167 -1.43 6.72 -24.50
N ILE A 168 -2.01 7.88 -24.21
CA ILE A 168 -1.24 9.12 -24.09
C ILE A 168 -0.57 9.10 -22.73
N THR A 169 0.73 8.79 -22.72
CA THR A 169 1.54 8.65 -21.50
C THR A 169 2.10 9.97 -20.96
N ASN A 170 1.85 11.08 -21.66
CA ASN A 170 2.51 12.36 -21.40
C ASN A 170 1.61 13.32 -20.58
N ASN A 171 0.31 13.05 -20.53
CA ASN A 171 -0.72 13.80 -19.78
C ASN A 171 -1.55 12.84 -18.93
N TYR A 172 -0.92 12.19 -17.95
CA TYR A 172 -1.68 11.51 -16.90
C TYR A 172 -2.32 12.58 -15.99
N GLY A 173 -3.63 12.46 -15.72
CA GLY A 173 -4.38 13.49 -14.98
C GLY A 173 -3.96 13.66 -13.51
N ASP A 174 -3.73 12.55 -12.80
CA ASP A 174 -3.12 12.45 -11.46
C ASP A 174 -2.37 11.11 -11.39
N SER A 175 -1.28 11.04 -10.64
CA SER A 175 -0.47 9.80 -10.53
C SER A 175 0.38 9.72 -9.26
N LEU A 176 0.75 10.88 -8.71
CA LEU A 176 1.37 10.98 -7.41
C LEU A 176 0.87 12.21 -6.67
N ARG A 177 0.13 11.97 -5.59
CA ARG A 177 -0.45 13.04 -4.78
C ARG A 177 0.48 13.44 -3.64
N PRO A 178 0.73 14.75 -3.41
CA PRO A 178 1.60 15.19 -2.32
C PRO A 178 0.91 14.99 -0.97
N THR A 179 1.68 14.62 0.05
CA THR A 179 1.17 14.28 1.40
C THR A 179 0.47 15.42 2.15
N GLY A 180 0.68 16.67 1.72
CA GLY A 180 -0.02 17.85 2.23
C GLY A 180 -1.36 18.15 1.55
N PHE A 181 -1.68 17.46 0.44
CA PHE A 181 -2.97 17.63 -0.22
C PHE A 181 -4.06 16.93 0.58
N ARG A 182 -4.97 17.68 1.20
CA ARG A 182 -6.03 17.13 2.08
C ARG A 182 -7.45 17.54 1.66
N LYS A 183 -7.69 17.75 0.36
CA LYS A 183 -9.00 18.17 -0.15
C LYS A 183 -9.99 17.01 -0.21
N LEU A 184 -11.04 17.08 0.62
CA LEU A 184 -12.22 16.21 0.58
C LEU A 184 -13.31 16.83 -0.31
N THR A 185 -13.13 16.80 -1.63
CA THR A 185 -14.19 17.24 -2.57
C THR A 185 -14.80 16.03 -3.25
N GLY A 186 -15.91 15.48 -2.72
CA GLY A 186 -16.92 14.62 -3.36
C GLY A 186 -16.52 13.37 -4.17
N GLY A 187 -15.24 13.13 -4.40
CA GLY A 187 -14.66 12.07 -5.24
C GLY A 187 -13.16 11.84 -5.03
N ASN A 188 -12.53 12.53 -4.05
CA ASN A 188 -11.13 12.31 -3.70
C ASN A 188 -11.04 11.53 -2.39
N SER A 189 -10.43 10.34 -2.41
CA SER A 189 -10.03 9.62 -1.18
C SER A 189 -8.76 10.24 -0.59
N LEU A 190 -8.77 10.51 0.72
CA LEU A 190 -7.56 10.88 1.47
C LEU A 190 -6.55 9.74 1.54
N TYR A 191 -6.98 8.50 1.31
CA TYR A 191 -6.14 7.30 1.42
C TYR A 191 -5.87 6.63 0.08
N SER A 192 -6.10 7.38 -1.01
CA SER A 192 -5.94 6.90 -2.38
C SER A 192 -4.54 6.32 -2.65
N PHE A 193 -4.48 5.30 -3.50
CA PHE A 193 -3.22 4.76 -4.02
C PHE A 193 -2.40 5.75 -4.87
N HIS A 194 -2.94 6.93 -5.18
CA HIS A 194 -2.17 8.04 -5.75
C HIS A 194 -1.10 8.58 -4.78
N TYR A 195 -1.29 8.52 -3.46
CA TYR A 195 -0.22 8.95 -2.53
C TYR A 195 0.96 7.98 -2.50
N THR A 196 0.71 6.71 -2.82
CA THR A 196 1.68 5.62 -2.66
C THR A 196 2.36 5.25 -3.98
N GLY A 197 2.09 6.00 -5.05
CA GLY A 197 2.62 5.76 -6.39
C GLY A 197 2.11 4.47 -7.03
N ARG A 198 0.90 4.03 -6.67
CA ARG A 198 0.30 2.78 -7.18
C ARG A 198 -0.84 3.00 -8.15
N ALA A 199 -1.39 4.20 -8.21
CA ALA A 199 -2.53 4.54 -9.05
C ALA A 199 -2.11 5.30 -10.30
N VAL A 200 -2.92 5.15 -11.34
CA VAL A 200 -2.76 5.79 -12.65
C VAL A 200 -4.12 6.20 -13.17
N ASP A 201 -4.20 7.42 -13.67
CA ASP A 201 -5.38 7.94 -14.34
C ASP A 201 -5.15 7.96 -15.85
N LEU A 202 -5.98 7.23 -16.60
CA LEU A 202 -5.97 7.28 -18.06
C LEU A 202 -6.39 8.67 -18.57
N ASN A 203 -5.93 9.03 -19.78
CA ASN A 203 -6.30 10.30 -20.38
C ASN A 203 -7.82 10.34 -20.71
N GLN A 204 -8.52 11.25 -20.04
CA GLN A 204 -9.97 11.44 -20.15
C GLN A 204 -10.41 12.04 -21.49
N ASP A 205 -9.54 12.83 -22.15
CA ASP A 205 -9.81 13.48 -23.44
C ASP A 205 -10.08 12.49 -24.57
N LEU A 206 -9.63 11.24 -24.39
CA LEU A 206 -9.84 10.18 -25.37
C LEU A 206 -11.22 9.52 -25.24
N ALA A 207 -12.02 9.81 -24.21
CA ALA A 207 -13.35 9.23 -23.99
C ALA A 207 -14.51 10.10 -24.50
N GLY A 208 -14.27 10.93 -25.52
CA GLY A 208 -15.29 11.73 -26.19
C GLY A 208 -14.72 12.71 -27.22
N GLY A 209 -15.58 13.49 -27.86
CA GLY A 209 -15.19 14.51 -28.83
C GLY A 209 -14.61 13.95 -30.14
N THR A 210 -14.02 14.82 -30.95
CA THR A 210 -13.47 14.48 -32.28
C THR A 210 -12.22 13.59 -32.20
N LYS A 211 -11.54 13.56 -31.06
CA LYS A 211 -10.34 12.75 -30.79
C LYS A 211 -10.67 11.45 -30.05
N GLN A 212 -11.94 11.05 -29.96
CA GLN A 212 -12.36 9.88 -29.21
C GLN A 212 -11.63 8.62 -29.68
N ARG A 213 -10.96 7.94 -28.75
CA ARG A 213 -10.34 6.62 -28.94
C ARG A 213 -10.86 5.61 -27.93
N TYR A 214 -11.28 6.06 -26.75
CA TYR A 214 -11.81 5.25 -25.67
C TYR A 214 -13.34 5.18 -25.74
N TYR A 215 -13.82 3.95 -25.64
CA TYR A 215 -15.24 3.61 -25.58
C TYR A 215 -15.45 2.88 -24.26
N VAL A 216 -16.07 3.61 -23.32
CA VAL A 216 -16.21 3.19 -21.93
C VAL A 216 -17.53 2.44 -21.78
N VAL A 217 -17.44 1.13 -21.61
CA VAL A 217 -18.55 0.19 -21.49
C VAL A 217 -18.89 -0.01 -20.02
N LYS A 218 -20.18 0.14 -19.69
CA LYS A 218 -20.69 -0.05 -18.34
C LYS A 218 -20.86 -1.55 -18.06
N GLU A 219 -20.26 -2.04 -16.98
CA GLU A 219 -20.49 -3.39 -16.45
C GLU A 219 -21.17 -3.29 -15.10
N THR A 220 -22.29 -4.01 -14.93
CA THR A 220 -23.07 -3.97 -13.69
C THR A 220 -23.24 -5.37 -13.12
N SER A 221 -22.69 -5.59 -11.93
CA SER A 221 -22.88 -6.80 -11.13
C SER A 221 -23.10 -6.40 -9.65
N GLY A 222 -24.18 -5.67 -9.39
CA GLY A 222 -24.48 -5.02 -8.09
C GLY A 222 -23.70 -3.72 -7.84
N THR A 223 -22.52 -3.56 -8.44
CA THR A 223 -21.72 -2.32 -8.48
C THR A 223 -21.38 -1.99 -9.93
N VAL A 224 -21.23 -0.70 -10.26
CA VAL A 224 -20.83 -0.28 -11.60
C VAL A 224 -19.31 -0.24 -11.70
N TYR A 225 -18.79 -0.99 -12.68
CA TYR A 225 -17.41 -0.89 -13.15
C TYR A 225 -17.42 -0.47 -14.62
N TRP A 226 -16.30 0.07 -15.08
CA TRP A 226 -16.15 0.53 -16.46
C TRP A 226 -15.10 -0.31 -17.17
N ARG A 227 -15.45 -0.93 -18.29
CA ARG A 227 -14.49 -1.58 -19.21
C ARG A 227 -14.17 -0.60 -20.33
N ILE A 228 -12.92 -0.51 -20.74
CA ILE A 228 -12.51 0.45 -21.76
C ILE A 228 -12.01 -0.30 -22.98
N TYR A 229 -12.65 -0.02 -24.11
CA TYR A 229 -12.17 -0.40 -25.42
C TYR A 229 -11.46 0.78 -26.08
N CYS A 230 -10.27 0.54 -26.63
CA CYS A 230 -9.53 1.54 -27.39
C CYS A 230 -9.58 1.19 -28.88
N LYS A 231 -10.06 2.10 -29.72
CA LYS A 231 -10.01 1.94 -31.18
C LYS A 231 -8.55 1.86 -31.63
N THR A 232 -8.20 0.86 -32.42
CA THR A 232 -6.81 0.61 -32.88
C THR A 232 -6.34 1.66 -33.88
N ALA A 233 -5.03 1.87 -33.96
CA ALA A 233 -4.40 2.79 -34.90
C ALA A 233 -4.68 2.42 -36.36
N LYS A 234 -4.57 1.13 -36.69
CA LYS A 234 -4.98 0.58 -37.99
C LYS A 234 -6.36 -0.05 -37.88
N GLN A 235 -7.23 0.24 -38.85
CA GLN A 235 -8.60 -0.26 -38.94
C GLN A 235 -8.77 -1.28 -40.08
N ASP A 236 -7.68 -1.98 -40.41
CA ASP A 236 -7.57 -2.94 -41.51
C ASP A 236 -7.66 -4.41 -41.03
N GLY A 237 -7.80 -4.63 -39.72
CA GLY A 237 -7.84 -5.96 -39.11
C GLY A 237 -6.50 -6.57 -38.75
N THR A 238 -5.39 -5.87 -38.99
CA THR A 238 -4.06 -6.27 -38.50
C THR A 238 -3.90 -6.06 -36.99
N GLN A 239 -4.81 -5.29 -36.37
CA GLN A 239 -4.75 -4.91 -34.97
C GLN A 239 -6.11 -5.09 -34.28
N GLY A 240 -6.08 -5.59 -33.05
CA GLY A 240 -7.27 -5.73 -32.20
C GLY A 240 -8.31 -6.71 -32.74
N ILE A 241 -9.54 -6.59 -32.23
CA ILE A 241 -10.69 -7.40 -32.63
C ILE A 241 -11.75 -6.53 -33.28
N LYS A 242 -12.42 -7.06 -34.30
CA LYS A 242 -13.57 -6.38 -34.91
C LYS A 242 -14.75 -6.41 -33.93
N ILE A 243 -15.26 -5.24 -33.57
CA ILE A 243 -16.56 -5.08 -32.91
C ILE A 243 -17.52 -4.53 -33.95
N THR A 244 -18.69 -5.13 -34.04
CA THR A 244 -19.76 -4.71 -34.94
C THR A 244 -21.01 -4.42 -34.12
N LYS A 245 -21.91 -3.59 -34.64
CA LYS A 245 -23.23 -3.32 -34.05
C LYS A 245 -24.02 -4.59 -33.76
N LYS A 246 -23.83 -5.66 -34.55
CA LYS A 246 -24.45 -6.98 -34.32
C LYS A 246 -24.06 -7.60 -32.97
N LYS A 247 -22.88 -7.28 -32.42
CA LYS A 247 -22.46 -7.74 -31.08
C LYS A 247 -23.23 -7.05 -29.94
N LYS A 248 -24.04 -6.02 -30.24
CA LYS A 248 -24.87 -5.27 -29.27
C LYS A 248 -24.11 -4.74 -28.05
N ILE A 249 -22.79 -4.48 -28.19
CA ILE A 249 -21.99 -3.85 -27.14
C ILE A 249 -22.29 -2.35 -27.14
N LYS A 250 -22.63 -1.81 -25.96
CA LYS A 250 -22.93 -0.39 -25.77
C LYS A 250 -21.84 0.29 -24.95
N TYR A 251 -21.43 1.48 -25.37
CA TYR A 251 -20.60 2.36 -24.57
C TYR A 251 -21.43 3.50 -23.99
N TYR A 252 -21.02 4.02 -22.84
CA TYR A 252 -21.66 5.15 -22.18
C TYR A 252 -20.97 6.45 -22.58
N SER A 253 -21.75 7.41 -23.10
CA SER A 253 -21.27 8.76 -23.33
C SER A 253 -21.52 9.60 -22.07
N PHE A 254 -20.45 10.04 -21.40
CA PHE A 254 -20.56 10.88 -20.20
C PHE A 254 -21.12 12.29 -20.51
N TRP A 255 -20.88 12.80 -21.73
CA TRP A 255 -21.43 14.08 -22.18
C TRP A 255 -22.93 14.03 -22.47
N LYS A 256 -23.40 12.96 -23.13
CA LYS A 256 -24.82 12.78 -23.46
C LYS A 256 -25.59 12.02 -22.37
N LYS A 257 -24.90 11.54 -21.33
CA LYS A 257 -25.43 10.78 -20.18
C LYS A 257 -26.28 9.56 -20.57
N LYS A 258 -25.95 8.90 -21.69
CA LYS A 258 -26.68 7.72 -22.18
C LYS A 258 -25.77 6.74 -22.92
N GLU A 259 -26.30 5.55 -23.15
CA GLU A 259 -25.61 4.49 -23.88
C GLU A 259 -25.84 4.59 -25.39
N PHE A 260 -24.81 4.25 -26.15
CA PHE A 260 -24.81 4.19 -27.61
C PHE A 260 -24.19 2.87 -28.06
N ASP A 261 -24.61 2.35 -29.21
CA ASP A 261 -23.97 1.18 -29.80
C ASP A 261 -22.52 1.50 -30.18
N MET A 262 -21.62 0.56 -29.90
CA MET A 262 -20.23 0.69 -30.35
C MET A 262 -20.18 0.74 -31.89
N PRO A 263 -19.49 1.72 -32.49
CA PRO A 263 -19.30 1.78 -33.94
C PRO A 263 -18.55 0.55 -34.46
N ASP A 264 -18.89 0.11 -35.67
CA ASP A 264 -18.16 -0.93 -36.40
C ASP A 264 -16.70 -0.48 -36.61
N ALA A 265 -15.76 -1.19 -35.98
CA ALA A 265 -14.34 -0.87 -35.99
C ALA A 265 -13.51 -1.97 -35.33
N TYR A 266 -12.20 -1.82 -35.37
CA TYR A 266 -11.24 -2.65 -34.65
C TYR A 266 -10.83 -1.99 -33.33
N TYR A 267 -10.88 -2.79 -32.26
CA TYR A 267 -10.64 -2.33 -30.89
C TYR A 267 -9.72 -3.29 -30.15
N ILE A 268 -9.03 -2.77 -29.14
CA ILE A 268 -8.42 -3.57 -28.08
C ILE A 268 -9.15 -3.32 -26.76
N ASP A 269 -9.20 -4.33 -25.92
CA ASP A 269 -9.69 -4.21 -24.54
C ASP A 269 -8.51 -3.79 -23.64
N ILE A 270 -8.38 -2.50 -23.35
CA ILE A 270 -7.27 -2.01 -22.52
C ILE A 270 -7.47 -2.42 -21.06
N THR A 271 -8.71 -2.56 -20.59
CA THR A 271 -9.00 -3.04 -19.24
C THR A 271 -8.45 -4.45 -19.05
N ALA A 272 -8.73 -5.36 -19.99
CA ALA A 272 -8.23 -6.72 -19.94
C ALA A 272 -6.69 -6.76 -19.98
N ILE A 273 -6.05 -5.93 -20.82
CA ILE A 273 -4.59 -5.84 -20.86
C ILE A 273 -4.04 -5.35 -19.53
N LEU A 274 -4.57 -4.25 -18.97
CA LEU A 274 -4.11 -3.71 -17.68
C LEU A 274 -4.24 -4.74 -16.54
N GLN A 275 -5.32 -5.52 -16.53
CA GLN A 275 -5.54 -6.58 -15.54
C GLN A 275 -4.49 -7.70 -15.60
N GLN A 276 -3.96 -8.03 -16.80
CA GLN A 276 -2.85 -8.98 -16.95
C GLN A 276 -1.55 -8.49 -16.30
N PHE A 277 -1.41 -7.17 -16.12
CA PHE A 277 -0.27 -6.53 -15.46
C PHE A 277 -0.61 -6.04 -14.05
N ASP A 278 -1.61 -6.66 -13.40
CA ASP A 278 -2.02 -6.40 -12.02
C ASP A 278 -2.61 -5.00 -11.76
N PHE A 279 -3.00 -4.26 -12.79
CA PHE A 279 -3.76 -3.03 -12.64
C PHE A 279 -5.25 -3.33 -12.66
N ILE A 280 -5.94 -3.01 -11.57
CA ILE A 280 -7.38 -3.23 -11.43
C ILE A 280 -8.14 -1.91 -11.43
N ARG A 281 -9.39 -2.00 -11.86
CA ARG A 281 -10.34 -0.90 -11.94
C ARG A 281 -10.85 -0.50 -10.56
N ILE A 282 -11.21 0.76 -10.42
CA ILE A 282 -12.02 1.26 -9.32
C ILE A 282 -13.50 1.21 -9.68
N LYS A 283 -14.35 0.96 -8.68
CA LYS A 283 -15.81 1.05 -8.85
C LYS A 283 -16.26 2.49 -8.96
N ALA A 284 -17.32 2.74 -9.72
CA ALA A 284 -18.00 4.03 -9.64
C ALA A 284 -18.61 4.25 -8.25
N HIS A 285 -18.59 5.47 -7.75
CA HIS A 285 -19.31 5.86 -6.53
C HIS A 285 -20.82 5.90 -6.79
N SER A 286 -21.64 5.79 -5.73
CA SER A 286 -23.10 5.71 -5.85
C SER A 286 -23.73 6.91 -6.59
N ASN A 287 -23.12 8.09 -6.53
CA ASN A 287 -23.57 9.32 -7.17
C ASN A 287 -22.98 9.58 -8.56
N TRP A 288 -22.37 8.58 -9.23
CA TRP A 288 -21.72 8.76 -10.54
C TRP A 288 -22.63 9.34 -11.63
N LYS A 289 -23.96 9.13 -11.54
CA LYS A 289 -24.94 9.65 -12.52
C LYS A 289 -25.02 11.18 -12.51
N THR A 290 -24.76 11.81 -11.36
CA THR A 290 -24.83 13.26 -11.18
C THR A 290 -23.46 13.91 -11.02
N ASN A 291 -22.42 13.13 -10.69
CA ASN A 291 -21.05 13.60 -10.51
C ASN A 291 -20.10 12.83 -11.45
N TYR A 292 -19.51 13.54 -12.42
CA TYR A 292 -18.55 12.94 -13.36
C TYR A 292 -17.31 12.37 -12.66
N LYS A 293 -16.80 13.02 -11.61
CA LYS A 293 -15.63 12.52 -10.85
C LYS A 293 -15.91 11.16 -10.23
N ALA A 294 -17.12 10.97 -9.71
CA ALA A 294 -17.59 9.72 -9.13
C ALA A 294 -17.67 8.55 -10.12
N THR A 295 -17.45 8.76 -11.42
CA THR A 295 -17.41 7.67 -12.38
C THR A 295 -16.14 6.82 -12.25
N GLU A 296 -14.99 7.41 -11.89
CA GLU A 296 -13.68 6.74 -11.70
C GLU A 296 -13.24 5.82 -12.86
N TRP A 297 -13.82 5.99 -14.07
CA TRP A 297 -13.58 5.05 -15.16
C TRP A 297 -12.12 5.03 -15.64
N TRP A 298 -11.41 6.15 -15.47
CA TRP A 298 -10.01 6.31 -15.85
C TRP A 298 -9.04 5.76 -14.81
N HIS A 299 -9.49 5.50 -13.58
CA HIS A 299 -8.63 5.18 -12.44
C HIS A 299 -8.34 3.68 -12.39
N TYR A 300 -7.05 3.35 -12.45
CA TYR A 300 -6.55 2.01 -12.18
C TYR A 300 -5.53 2.04 -11.06
N HIS A 301 -5.46 0.98 -10.25
CA HIS A 301 -4.40 0.83 -9.26
C HIS A 301 -3.76 -0.55 -9.30
N PHE A 302 -2.48 -0.57 -8.99
CA PHE A 302 -1.67 -1.78 -8.91
C PHE A 302 -2.06 -2.59 -7.66
N LYS A 303 -2.51 -3.83 -7.82
CA LYS A 303 -3.10 -4.65 -6.72
C LYS A 303 -2.12 -5.48 -5.89
N LYS A 304 -0.88 -5.67 -6.37
CA LYS A 304 0.03 -6.65 -5.77
C LYS A 304 0.44 -6.26 -4.37
N ASN A 305 0.28 -7.16 -3.39
CA ASN A 305 0.74 -7.00 -1.99
C ASN A 305 0.36 -5.65 -1.37
N ILE A 306 -0.91 -5.27 -1.44
CA ILE A 306 -1.42 -4.06 -0.76
C ILE A 306 -1.22 -4.22 0.75
N GLN A 307 -0.63 -3.21 1.38
CA GLN A 307 -0.49 -3.20 2.84
C GLN A 307 -1.83 -2.82 3.51
N PRO A 308 -2.11 -3.34 4.72
CA PRO A 308 -3.36 -3.08 5.43
C PRO A 308 -3.54 -1.64 5.89
N THR A 309 -2.47 -0.86 6.03
CA THR A 309 -2.57 0.53 6.47
C THR A 309 -1.88 1.49 5.53
N PHE A 310 -2.37 2.73 5.56
CA PHE A 310 -1.82 3.82 4.78
C PHE A 310 -0.36 4.08 5.15
N LEU A 311 -0.04 4.11 6.45
CA LEU A 311 1.35 4.24 6.91
C LEU A 311 2.25 3.14 6.34
N ASP A 312 1.82 1.87 6.37
CA ASP A 312 2.62 0.77 5.85
C ASP A 312 2.90 0.93 4.33
N GLU A 313 1.93 1.41 3.54
CA GLU A 313 2.16 1.72 2.11
C GLU A 313 3.09 2.94 1.90
N MET A 314 2.96 3.97 2.73
CA MET A 314 3.79 5.19 2.63
C MET A 314 5.25 4.92 3.01
N GLU A 315 5.48 4.08 4.02
CA GLU A 315 6.82 3.68 4.43
C GLU A 315 7.53 2.91 3.31
N LEU A 316 6.82 2.08 2.54
CA LEU A 316 7.40 1.38 1.40
C LEU A 316 7.99 2.31 0.33
N ILE A 317 7.52 3.56 0.21
CA ILE A 317 8.05 4.59 -0.69
C ILE A 317 8.97 5.61 0.00
N GLY A 318 9.35 5.36 1.26
CA GLY A 318 10.33 6.16 2.00
C GLY A 318 9.73 7.29 2.81
N ILE A 319 8.40 7.36 2.95
CA ILE A 319 7.73 8.38 3.74
C ILE A 319 7.43 7.80 5.12
N SER A 320 8.23 8.20 6.11
CA SER A 320 8.12 7.69 7.48
C SER A 320 6.89 8.22 8.23
N GLU A 321 6.52 7.56 9.33
CA GLU A 321 5.49 8.07 10.25
C GLU A 321 5.77 9.51 10.70
N ALA A 322 7.03 9.84 11.00
CA ALA A 322 7.42 11.20 11.38
C ALA A 322 7.17 12.21 10.24
N THR A 323 7.51 11.85 9.00
CA THR A 323 7.24 12.68 7.83
C THR A 323 5.75 12.90 7.61
N LEU A 324 4.91 11.88 7.80
CA LEU A 324 3.45 12.03 7.70
C LEU A 324 2.89 12.92 8.82
N ARG A 325 3.34 12.74 10.07
CA ARG A 325 2.92 13.58 11.19
C ARG A 325 3.28 15.05 10.96
N ALA A 326 4.47 15.34 10.43
CA ALA A 326 4.86 16.69 10.04
C ALA A 326 3.97 17.30 8.93
N LYS A 327 3.18 16.48 8.24
CA LYS A 327 2.19 16.88 7.22
C LYS A 327 0.74 16.84 7.73
N GLY A 328 0.54 16.67 9.03
CA GLY A 328 -0.77 16.75 9.68
C GLY A 328 -1.53 15.43 9.81
N TRP A 329 -0.88 14.28 9.57
CA TRP A 329 -1.42 12.94 9.82
C TRP A 329 -1.13 12.53 11.28
N ASN A 330 -1.87 13.12 12.21
CA ASN A 330 -1.49 13.17 13.63
C ASN A 330 -2.08 12.05 14.48
N THR A 331 -3.13 11.36 14.03
CA THR A 331 -3.76 10.30 14.83
C THR A 331 -3.37 8.91 14.36
N ILE A 332 -3.38 7.95 15.29
CA ILE A 332 -3.21 6.53 14.99
C ILE A 332 -4.26 6.06 13.99
N ALA A 333 -5.52 6.47 14.18
CA ALA A 333 -6.61 6.11 13.28
C ALA A 333 -6.39 6.59 11.83
N GLN A 334 -5.77 7.76 11.64
CA GLN A 334 -5.39 8.23 10.30
C GLN A 334 -4.28 7.37 9.69
N LEU A 335 -3.22 7.10 10.45
CA LEU A 335 -2.07 6.34 9.97
C LEU A 335 -2.41 4.87 9.68
N ASP A 336 -3.25 4.28 10.53
CA ASP A 336 -3.67 2.88 10.44
C ASP A 336 -4.96 2.68 9.60
N HIS A 337 -5.46 3.74 8.96
CA HIS A 337 -6.57 3.63 8.02
C HIS A 337 -6.17 2.76 6.82
N LYS A 338 -7.11 1.97 6.30
CA LYS A 338 -6.90 1.15 5.11
C LYS A 338 -6.61 2.01 3.87
N PRO A 339 -5.56 1.74 3.08
CA PRO A 339 -5.34 2.46 1.82
C PRO A 339 -6.35 2.02 0.77
N GLY A 340 -6.73 2.95 -0.12
CA GLY A 340 -7.81 2.75 -1.10
C GLY A 340 -8.46 4.05 -1.52
#